data_AF-A0ABD2T2M4-F1
#
_entry.id   AF-A0ABD2T2M4-F1
#
_cell.length_a   1.000
_cell.length_b   1.000
_cell.length_c   1.000
_cell.angle_alpha   90.00
_cell.angle_beta   90.00
_cell.angle_gamma   90.00
#
_symmetry.space_group_name_H-M   'P 1'
#
loop_
_entity.id
_entity.type
_entity.pdbx_description
1 polymer ?
#
loop_
_entity_poly.entity_id
_entity_poly.type
_entity_poly.pdbx_seq_one_letter_code
_entity_poly.pdbx_strand_id
1 'polypeptide(L)'
;MADLDIKIQLRKMVKPSTPTPNHLRTLKLSLFDQSAPHIFVPILFHYLPNSERITDQIRCDKLQKSLAQTLTKFYPLAGRFSKDDTSIHCNDQGVEYVESKVNAILLLSFSIKVSRLSF
;
A
#
# COMPACT_ATOMS: atom_id res chain seq x y z
N MET A 1 -24.59 15.70 -8.97
CA MET A 1 -23.36 14.99 -8.56
C MET A 1 -23.59 13.51 -8.84
N ALA A 2 -22.67 12.82 -9.50
CA ALA A 2 -22.84 11.37 -9.70
C ALA A 2 -22.56 10.67 -8.36
N ASP A 3 -23.52 9.90 -7.85
CA ASP A 3 -23.32 9.11 -6.64
C ASP A 3 -22.41 7.92 -6.96
N LEU A 4 -21.24 7.88 -6.32
CA LEU A 4 -20.31 6.76 -6.40
C LEU A 4 -20.64 5.77 -5.26
N ASP A 5 -21.21 4.62 -5.60
CA ASP A 5 -21.40 3.53 -4.63
C ASP A 5 -20.11 2.70 -4.54
N ILE A 6 -19.33 2.89 -3.46
CA ILE A 6 -18.08 2.18 -3.21
C ILE A 6 -18.30 1.14 -2.11
N LYS A 7 -18.09 -0.14 -2.45
CA LYS A 7 -18.21 -1.26 -1.50
C LYS A 7 -16.86 -1.90 -1.25
N ILE A 8 -16.34 -1.77 -0.02
CA ILE A 8 -15.13 -2.45 0.41
C ILE A 8 -15.40 -3.97 0.45
N GLN A 9 -14.59 -4.74 -0.26
CA GLN A 9 -14.68 -6.21 -0.33
C GLN A 9 -13.69 -6.86 0.64
N LEU A 10 -12.47 -6.32 0.71
CA LEU A 10 -11.39 -6.85 1.53
C LEU A 10 -10.59 -5.70 2.13
N ARG A 11 -10.16 -5.86 3.38
CA ARG A 11 -9.16 -5.03 4.02
C ARG A 11 -8.21 -5.94 4.80
N LYS A 12 -6.91 -5.79 4.58
CA LYS A 12 -5.90 -6.56 5.32
C LYS A 12 -4.54 -5.87 5.36
N MET A 13 -3.66 -6.38 6.22
CA MET A 13 -2.26 -5.97 6.29
C MET A 13 -1.40 -6.92 5.45
N VAL A 14 -0.73 -6.38 4.44
CA VAL A 14 0.26 -7.13 3.63
C VAL A 14 1.63 -6.93 4.26
N LYS A 15 2.25 -8.03 4.66
CA LYS A 15 3.59 -8.07 5.26
C LYS A 15 4.65 -8.39 4.20
N PRO A 16 5.93 -8.10 4.47
CA PRO A 16 7.03 -8.58 3.64
C PRO A 16 6.96 -10.10 3.44
N SER A 17 7.34 -10.58 2.26
CA SER A 17 7.34 -12.02 1.96
C SER A 17 8.42 -12.78 2.74
N THR A 18 9.47 -12.09 3.15
CA THR A 18 10.51 -12.60 4.04
C THR A 18 10.70 -11.63 5.20
N PRO A 19 10.88 -12.10 6.45
CA PRO A 19 11.03 -11.22 7.60
C PRO A 19 12.23 -10.27 7.48
N THR A 20 12.10 -9.07 8.03
CA THR A 20 13.22 -8.13 8.08
C THR A 20 14.32 -8.67 9.00
N PRO A 21 15.58 -8.79 8.52
CA PRO A 21 16.71 -9.23 9.34
C PRO A 21 16.92 -8.36 10.59
N ASN A 22 17.38 -8.97 11.68
CA ASN A 22 17.50 -8.28 12.98
C ASN A 22 18.35 -6.99 12.93
N HIS A 23 19.44 -6.99 12.16
CA HIS A 23 20.32 -5.83 12.02
C HIS A 23 19.70 -4.68 11.20
N LEU A 24 18.57 -4.92 10.50
CA LEU A 24 17.82 -3.92 9.72
C LEU A 24 16.52 -3.48 10.41
N ARG A 25 16.31 -3.87 11.68
CA ARG A 25 15.06 -3.60 12.42
C ARG A 25 14.83 -2.12 12.76
N THR A 26 15.86 -1.28 12.65
CA THR A 26 15.78 0.15 12.95
C THR A 26 16.39 0.95 11.82
N LEU A 27 15.59 1.81 11.19
CA LEU A 27 16.05 2.83 10.25
C LEU A 27 16.07 4.18 10.96
N LYS A 28 17.23 4.81 11.10
CA LYS A 28 17.34 6.17 11.65
C LYS A 28 17.01 7.19 10.57
N LEU A 29 16.18 8.16 10.90
CA LEU A 29 15.83 9.26 10.00
C LEU A 29 16.94 10.30 9.98
N SER A 30 17.22 10.85 8.80
CA SER A 30 18.15 11.97 8.66
C SER A 30 17.51 13.28 9.16
N LEU A 31 18.32 14.34 9.27
CA LEU A 31 17.81 15.67 9.60
C LEU A 31 16.82 16.19 8.54
N PHE A 32 16.99 15.79 7.27
CA PHE A 32 16.06 16.15 6.21
C PHE A 32 14.71 15.45 6.39
N ASP A 33 14.72 14.18 6.76
CA ASP A 33 13.50 13.41 7.01
C ASP A 33 12.75 13.95 8.24
N GLN A 34 13.46 14.32 9.31
CA GLN A 34 12.87 14.89 10.53
C GLN A 34 12.32 16.32 10.35
N SER A 35 12.84 17.07 9.37
CA SER A 35 12.34 18.42 9.05
C SER A 35 11.20 18.40 8.03
N ALA A 36 10.95 17.26 7.39
CA ALA A 36 9.86 17.10 6.45
C ALA A 36 8.51 17.11 7.17
N PRO A 37 7.45 17.66 6.54
CA PRO A 37 6.12 17.62 7.13
C PRO A 37 5.60 16.18 7.18
N HIS A 38 4.94 15.84 8.29
CA HIS A 38 4.34 14.52 8.50
C HIS A 38 3.03 14.40 7.70
N ILE A 39 3.15 14.26 6.38
CA ILE A 39 2.00 14.20 5.46
C ILE A 39 1.93 12.87 4.73
N PHE A 40 0.71 12.39 4.54
CA PHE A 40 0.44 11.29 3.62
C PHE A 40 0.33 11.86 2.21
N VAL A 41 1.07 11.31 1.26
CA VAL A 41 1.01 11.71 -0.16
C VAL A 41 0.00 10.82 -0.89
N PRO A 42 -1.22 11.31 -1.20
CA PRO A 42 -2.20 10.52 -1.94
C PRO A 42 -1.82 10.45 -3.42
N ILE A 43 -1.77 9.24 -3.98
CA ILE A 43 -1.53 8.99 -5.41
C ILE A 43 -2.64 8.08 -5.95
N LEU A 44 -3.23 8.45 -7.08
CA LEU A 44 -4.27 7.68 -7.76
C LEU A 44 -3.80 7.26 -9.16
N PHE A 45 -3.85 5.96 -9.43
CA PHE A 45 -3.60 5.39 -10.76
C PHE A 45 -4.88 4.82 -11.35
N HIS A 46 -5.10 5.05 -12.64
CA HIS A 46 -6.21 4.46 -13.39
C HIS A 46 -5.65 3.61 -14.55
N TYR A 47 -6.17 2.39 -14.68
CA TYR A 47 -5.78 1.45 -15.72
C TYR A 47 -7.02 1.06 -16.52
N LEU A 48 -6.92 1.11 -17.85
CA LEU A 48 -7.99 0.64 -18.73
C LEU A 48 -8.16 -0.88 -18.62
N PRO A 49 -9.37 -1.41 -18.89
CA PRO A 49 -9.60 -2.84 -18.93
C PRO A 49 -8.67 -3.51 -19.94
N ASN A 50 -7.89 -4.49 -19.50
CA ASN A 50 -7.11 -5.32 -20.40
C ASN A 50 -8.02 -6.30 -21.14
N SER A 51 -7.78 -6.54 -22.43
CA SER A 51 -8.49 -7.51 -23.27
C SER A 51 -8.28 -8.96 -22.82
N GLU A 52 -7.23 -9.23 -22.05
CA GLU A 52 -7.03 -10.53 -21.41
C GLU A 52 -8.08 -10.76 -20.30
N ARG A 53 -8.81 -11.87 -20.39
CA ARG A 53 -9.82 -12.34 -19.43
C ARG A 53 -9.21 -12.83 -18.11
N ILE A 54 -8.34 -12.03 -17.49
CA ILE A 54 -7.87 -12.30 -16.14
C ILE A 54 -8.97 -11.86 -15.17
N THR A 55 -9.43 -12.77 -14.31
CA THR A 55 -10.41 -12.45 -13.27
C THR A 55 -9.83 -11.45 -12.27
N ASP A 56 -10.69 -10.63 -11.67
CA ASP A 56 -10.25 -9.64 -10.68
C ASP A 56 -9.56 -10.30 -9.49
N GLN A 57 -9.96 -11.52 -9.12
CA GLN A 57 -9.31 -12.32 -8.09
C GLN A 57 -7.83 -12.58 -8.42
N ILE A 58 -7.53 -13.05 -9.64
CA ILE A 58 -6.14 -13.33 -10.05
C ILE A 58 -5.31 -12.04 -10.06
N ARG A 59 -5.90 -10.92 -10.48
CA ARG A 59 -5.21 -9.61 -10.46
C ARG A 59 -4.89 -9.19 -9.03
N CYS A 60 -5.87 -9.25 -8.14
CA CYS A 60 -5.74 -8.95 -6.73
C CYS A 60 -4.65 -9.81 -6.06
N ASP A 61 -4.67 -11.12 -6.30
CA ASP A 61 -3.66 -12.04 -5.75
C ASP A 61 -2.25 -11.71 -6.25
N LYS A 62 -2.10 -11.41 -7.56
CA LYS A 62 -0.82 -10.95 -8.14
C LYS A 62 -0.33 -9.64 -7.50
N LEU A 63 -1.23 -8.68 -7.29
CA LEU A 63 -0.90 -7.38 -6.68
C LEU A 63 -0.45 -7.54 -5.23
N GLN A 64 -1.13 -8.39 -4.45
CA GLN A 64 -0.75 -8.64 -3.07
C GLN A 64 0.59 -9.38 -2.97
N LYS A 65 0.80 -10.41 -3.80
CA LYS A 65 2.05 -11.18 -3.82
C LYS A 65 3.25 -10.32 -4.22
N SER A 66 3.10 -9.52 -5.29
CA SER A 66 4.15 -8.58 -5.72
C SER A 66 4.40 -7.49 -4.67
N LEU A 67 3.37 -7.01 -3.97
CA LEU A 67 3.52 -6.07 -2.86
C LEU A 67 4.32 -6.68 -1.71
N ALA A 68 3.99 -7.90 -1.27
CA ALA A 68 4.75 -8.60 -0.22
C ALA A 68 6.22 -8.79 -0.60
N GLN A 69 6.50 -9.18 -1.85
CA GLN A 69 7.87 -9.32 -2.36
C GLN A 69 8.61 -7.99 -2.44
N THR A 70 7.90 -6.90 -2.77
CA THR A 70 8.48 -5.55 -2.82
C THR A 70 8.79 -5.05 -1.42
N LEU A 71 7.91 -5.28 -0.45
CA LEU A 71 8.11 -4.90 0.96
C LEU A 71 9.31 -5.61 1.59
N THR A 72 9.74 -6.77 1.10
CA THR A 72 11.02 -7.36 1.52
C THR A 72 12.20 -6.45 1.20
N LYS A 73 12.20 -5.80 0.03
CA LYS A 73 13.27 -4.89 -0.40
C LYS A 73 13.11 -3.49 0.21
N PHE A 74 11.86 -3.06 0.37
CA PHE A 74 11.47 -1.78 0.96
C PHE A 74 10.88 -1.97 2.35
N TYR A 75 11.59 -2.72 3.19
CA TYR A 75 11.14 -3.12 4.52
C TYR A 75 10.76 -1.97 5.47
N PRO A 76 11.33 -0.75 5.40
CA PRO A 76 10.89 0.34 6.27
C PRO A 76 9.41 0.71 6.06
N LEU A 77 8.88 0.54 4.86
CA LEU A 77 7.47 0.82 4.54
C LEU A 77 6.49 -0.09 5.29
N ALA A 78 6.94 -1.28 5.72
CA ALA A 78 6.17 -2.20 6.54
C ALA A 78 6.33 -1.95 8.05
N GLY A 79 7.10 -0.92 8.45
CA GLY A 79 7.38 -0.56 9.82
C GLY A 79 6.43 0.48 10.41
N ARG A 80 6.79 1.03 11.57
CA ARG A 80 6.11 2.14 12.24
C ARG A 80 7.14 3.13 12.77
N PHE A 81 6.80 4.42 12.80
CA PHE A 81 7.63 5.43 13.45
C PHE A 81 7.84 5.11 14.94
N SER A 82 9.01 5.46 15.46
CA SER A 82 9.30 5.47 16.89
C SER A 82 8.50 6.56 17.60
N LYS A 83 8.36 6.46 18.91
CA LYS A 83 7.54 7.41 19.70
C LYS A 83 8.03 8.86 19.61
N ASP A 84 9.31 9.03 19.34
CA ASP A 84 10.02 10.29 19.18
C ASP A 84 10.16 10.71 17.70
N ASP A 85 9.58 9.96 16.76
CA ASP A 85 9.63 10.20 15.31
C ASP A 85 11.04 10.39 14.72
N THR A 86 12.09 9.87 15.38
CA THR A 86 13.47 9.95 14.90
C THR A 86 13.92 8.71 14.12
N SER A 87 13.11 7.65 14.14
CA SER A 87 13.43 6.38 13.51
C SER A 87 12.17 5.62 13.09
N ILE A 88 12.34 4.66 12.20
CA ILE A 88 11.31 3.67 11.84
C ILE A 88 11.70 2.33 12.45
N HIS A 89 10.81 1.78 13.27
CA HIS A 89 10.84 0.39 13.71
C HIS A 89 10.33 -0.50 12.59
N CYS A 90 11.25 -1.18 11.89
CA CYS A 90 10.96 -2.12 10.80
C CYS A 90 10.45 -3.45 11.37
N ASN A 91 9.27 -3.43 12.01
CA ASN A 91 8.69 -4.54 12.78
C ASN A 91 7.74 -5.46 11.97
N ASP A 92 7.77 -5.37 10.64
CA ASP A 92 6.95 -6.17 9.72
C ASP A 92 5.43 -6.11 10.03
N GLN A 93 4.93 -5.02 10.61
CA GLN A 93 3.48 -4.83 10.79
C GLN A 93 2.74 -4.75 9.45
N GLY A 94 3.45 -4.40 8.38
CA GLY A 94 2.95 -4.39 7.02
C GLY A 94 2.22 -3.10 6.65
N VAL A 95 1.68 -3.11 5.43
CA VAL A 95 0.92 -2.00 4.84
C VAL A 95 -0.55 -2.39 4.67
N GLU A 96 -1.43 -1.41 4.81
CA GLU A 96 -2.85 -1.61 4.57
C GLU A 96 -3.12 -1.80 3.07
N TYR A 97 -3.87 -2.83 2.75
CA TYR A 97 -4.31 -3.14 1.40
C TYR A 97 -5.83 -3.34 1.41
N VAL A 98 -6.52 -2.60 0.56
CA VAL A 98 -7.98 -2.53 0.49
C VAL A 98 -8.43 -2.82 -0.93
N GLU A 99 -9.38 -3.74 -1.07
CA GLU A 99 -10.07 -4.01 -2.33
C GLU A 99 -11.49 -3.45 -2.23
N SER A 100 -11.92 -2.74 -3.25
CA SER A 100 -13.25 -2.17 -3.32
C SER A 100 -13.85 -2.40 -4.70
N LYS A 101 -15.16 -2.58 -4.73
CA LYS A 101 -15.96 -2.61 -5.95
C LYS A 101 -16.72 -1.30 -6.02
N VAL A 102 -16.55 -0.59 -7.12
CA VAL A 102 -17.27 0.66 -7.37
C VAL A 102 -18.40 0.36 -8.34
N ASN A 103 -19.64 0.54 -7.87
CA ASN A 103 -20.82 0.55 -8.74
C ASN A 103 -21.03 1.99 -9.19
N ALA A 104 -20.49 2.32 -10.34
CA ALA A 104 -20.70 3.62 -10.95
C ALA A 104 -21.37 3.43 -12.31
N ILE A 105 -22.37 4.26 -12.61
CA ILE A 105 -22.77 4.58 -13.98
C ILE A 105 -21.72 5.58 -14.50
N LEU A 106 -20.49 5.11 -14.62
CA LEU A 106 -19.40 5.81 -15.27
C LEU A 106 -19.03 4.97 -16.46
N LEU A 107 -18.87 5.61 -17.61
CA LEU A 107 -18.61 4.98 -18.91
C LEU A 107 -17.38 4.05 -18.97
N LEU A 108 -16.61 3.84 -17.89
CA LEU A 108 -15.46 2.93 -17.80
C LEU A 108 -15.30 2.44 -16.34
N SER A 109 -14.95 1.16 -16.15
CA SER A 109 -14.80 0.50 -14.83
C SER A 109 -13.51 0.88 -14.09
N PHE A 110 -13.57 1.04 -12.76
CA PHE A 110 -12.44 1.48 -11.93
C PHE A 110 -11.99 0.42 -10.91
N SER A 111 -10.68 0.22 -10.78
CA SER A 111 -10.02 -0.38 -9.62
C SER A 111 -9.23 0.71 -8.90
N ILE A 112 -9.66 1.11 -7.71
CA ILE A 112 -8.95 2.10 -6.88
C ILE A 112 -7.87 1.35 -6.10
N LYS A 113 -6.59 1.66 -6.37
CA LYS A 113 -5.47 1.18 -5.56
C LYS A 113 -4.87 2.37 -4.81
N VAL A 114 -5.29 2.53 -3.55
CA VAL A 114 -4.63 3.46 -2.62
C VAL A 114 -3.37 2.77 -2.12
N SER A 115 -2.22 3.17 -2.65
CA SER A 115 -0.93 2.75 -2.11
C SER A 115 -0.54 3.71 -1.00
N ARG A 116 -0.68 3.30 0.26
CA ARG A 116 -0.17 4.04 1.41
C ARG A 116 1.36 3.95 1.42
N LEU A 117 2.03 4.95 0.86
CA LEU A 117 3.47 5.13 0.95
C LEU A 117 3.72 6.22 1.99
N SER A 118 4.27 5.83 3.13
CA SER A 118 4.90 6.73 4.09
C SER A 118 6.39 6.79 3.74
N PHE A 119 6.92 8.00 3.53
CA PHE A 119 8.36 8.24 3.66
C PHE A 119 8.68 8.49 5.13
#